data_AF-A0A8I1EBQ0-F1
#
_entry.id   AF-A0A8I1EBQ0-F1
#
_cell.length_a   1.000
_cell.length_b   1.000
_cell.length_c   1.000
_cell.angle_alpha   90.00
_cell.angle_beta   90.00
_cell.angle_gamma   90.00
#
_symmetry.space_group_name_H-M   'P 1'
#
loop_
_entity.id
_entity.type
_entity.pdbx_description
1 polymer ?
#
loop_
_entity_poly.entity_id
_entity_poly.type
_entity_poly.pdbx_seq_one_letter_code
_entity_poly.pdbx_strand_id
1 'polypeptide(L)'
;MAESVRAGDWRDNLLNQDRCLTLHRPETKEVSNFCYWRKGTGIDVAGYKKANWILRDWQDNQQTVMDIHLLNTLFLMQKWLIIEGRSGEIRILSGYRTPRHNARLDGAAKQSQHMKGKAADIYIPAVSTRLLAAMSRLIGVGGVGIYPKKNYVHVDTAGVRTWVK
;
A
#
# COMPACT_ATOMS: atom_id res chain seq x y z
N MET A 1 -36.91 -8.06 21.43
CA MET A 1 -36.08 -6.93 20.97
C MET A 1 -34.68 -7.48 20.77
N ALA A 2 -34.34 -7.86 19.53
CA ALA A 2 -33.03 -8.42 19.23
C ALA A 2 -32.08 -7.28 18.87
N GLU A 3 -31.09 -7.03 19.73
CA GLU A 3 -29.98 -6.15 19.40
C GLU A 3 -29.16 -6.80 18.28
N SER A 4 -29.22 -6.21 17.09
CA SER A 4 -28.31 -6.58 16.01
C SER A 4 -26.90 -6.16 16.43
N VAL A 5 -26.07 -7.12 16.82
CA VAL A 5 -24.62 -6.93 16.89
C VAL A 5 -24.18 -6.46 15.51
N ARG A 6 -23.82 -5.18 15.36
CA ARG A 6 -23.15 -4.70 14.15
C ARG A 6 -21.91 -5.57 13.99
N ALA A 7 -21.85 -6.37 12.94
CA ALA A 7 -20.61 -7.05 12.57
C ALA A 7 -19.52 -5.97 12.56
N GLY A 8 -18.48 -6.16 13.38
CA GLY A 8 -17.37 -5.20 13.48
C GLY A 8 -16.79 -4.91 12.10
N ASP A 9 -16.18 -3.74 11.95
CA ASP A 9 -15.53 -3.33 10.71
C ASP A 9 -14.68 -4.47 10.14
N TRP A 10 -14.95 -4.88 8.90
CA TRP A 10 -14.25 -6.00 8.26
C TRP A 10 -12.73 -5.78 8.25
N ARG A 11 -12.29 -4.52 8.25
CA ARG A 11 -10.87 -4.13 8.34
C ARG A 11 -10.28 -4.55 9.67
N ASP A 12 -10.98 -4.32 10.79
CA ASP A 12 -10.50 -4.68 12.12
C ASP A 12 -10.36 -6.20 12.26
N ASN A 13 -11.32 -6.95 11.71
CA ASN A 13 -11.25 -8.40 11.66
C ASN A 13 -10.03 -8.89 10.88
N LEU A 14 -9.76 -8.29 9.71
CA LEU A 14 -8.58 -8.65 8.92
C LEU A 14 -7.28 -8.22 9.59
N LEU A 15 -7.23 -7.06 10.24
CA LEU A 15 -6.03 -6.59 10.93
C LEU A 15 -5.74 -7.36 12.23
N ASN A 16 -6.71 -8.12 12.75
CA ASN A 16 -6.55 -8.99 13.93
C ASN A 16 -5.97 -10.39 13.60
N GLN A 17 -4.96 -10.42 12.73
CA GLN A 17 -4.21 -11.62 12.34
C GLN A 17 -2.76 -11.26 11.97
N ASP A 18 -1.94 -12.26 11.65
CA ASP A 18 -0.63 -12.06 11.05
C ASP A 18 -0.76 -11.31 9.71
N ARG A 19 -0.04 -10.20 9.58
CA ARG A 19 -0.15 -9.33 8.41
C ARG A 19 1.04 -9.57 7.50
N CYS A 20 0.80 -10.38 6.48
CA CYS A 20 1.79 -10.78 5.49
C CYS A 20 1.47 -10.22 4.11
N LEU A 21 2.51 -9.80 3.41
CA LEU A 21 2.46 -9.19 2.11
C LEU A 21 3.38 -9.94 1.15
N THR A 22 2.90 -10.13 -0.06
CA THR A 22 3.72 -10.46 -1.23
C THR A 22 3.73 -9.26 -2.16
N LEU A 23 4.90 -8.64 -2.32
CA LEU A 23 5.08 -7.45 -3.16
C LEU A 23 6.08 -7.73 -4.29
N HIS A 24 5.77 -7.24 -5.48
CA HIS A 24 6.61 -7.35 -6.66
C HIS A 24 7.17 -5.97 -7.02
N ARG A 25 8.45 -5.86 -7.34
CA ARG A 25 9.09 -4.64 -7.81
C ARG A 25 9.56 -4.83 -9.27
N PRO A 26 8.78 -4.41 -10.27
CA PRO A 26 9.09 -4.71 -11.68
C PRO A 26 10.44 -4.18 -12.14
N GLU A 27 10.84 -2.99 -11.69
CA GLU A 27 12.08 -2.34 -12.12
C GLU A 27 13.32 -3.12 -11.68
N THR A 28 13.30 -3.69 -10.47
CA THR A 28 14.42 -4.47 -9.90
C THR A 28 14.22 -5.97 -10.03
N LYS A 29 13.06 -6.42 -10.53
CA LYS A 29 12.62 -7.83 -10.59
C LYS A 29 12.56 -8.52 -9.22
N GLU A 30 12.57 -7.76 -8.13
CA GLU A 30 12.49 -8.30 -6.79
C GLU A 30 11.05 -8.77 -6.48
N VAL A 31 10.94 -9.91 -5.80
CA VAL A 31 9.69 -10.37 -5.18
C VAL A 31 9.99 -10.59 -3.71
N SER A 32 9.16 -10.02 -2.84
CA SER A 32 9.34 -10.13 -1.39
C SER A 32 8.05 -10.62 -0.75
N ASN A 33 8.15 -11.76 -0.06
CA ASN A 33 7.10 -12.31 0.81
C ASN A 33 7.57 -12.20 2.26
N PHE A 34 6.78 -11.52 3.08
CA PHE A 34 7.11 -11.27 4.47
C PHE A 34 5.86 -10.97 5.30
N CYS A 35 5.92 -11.27 6.60
CA CYS A 35 4.98 -10.73 7.58
C CYS A 35 5.64 -9.57 8.29
N TYR A 36 5.01 -8.40 8.31
CA TYR A 36 5.54 -7.22 9.02
C TYR A 36 4.93 -7.05 10.42
N TRP A 37 3.85 -7.78 10.69
CA TRP A 37 3.14 -7.81 11.97
C TRP A 37 2.69 -9.23 12.29
N ARG A 38 2.81 -9.59 13.55
CA ARG A 38 2.40 -10.87 14.13
C ARG A 38 1.35 -10.63 15.21
N LYS A 39 0.28 -11.41 15.18
CA LYS A 39 -0.75 -11.35 16.22
C LYS A 39 -0.14 -11.73 17.56
N GLY A 40 -0.38 -10.90 18.58
CA GLY A 40 0.10 -11.13 19.95
C GLY A 40 1.53 -10.66 20.24
N THR A 41 2.40 -10.54 19.22
CA THR A 41 3.80 -10.10 19.42
C THR A 41 4.13 -8.76 18.78
N GLY A 42 3.30 -8.25 17.87
CA GLY A 42 3.48 -6.93 17.26
C GLY A 42 4.38 -6.97 16.03
N ILE A 43 5.32 -6.02 15.92
CA ILE A 43 6.16 -5.86 14.71
C ILE A 43 7.11 -7.07 14.55
N ASP A 44 7.05 -7.70 13.39
CA ASP A 44 8.07 -8.66 12.95
C ASP A 44 9.24 -7.89 12.36
N VAL A 45 10.33 -7.75 13.13
CA VAL A 45 11.49 -6.91 12.76
C VAL A 45 12.11 -7.36 11.43
N ALA A 46 12.19 -8.66 11.18
CA ALA A 46 12.79 -9.19 9.96
C ALA A 46 11.92 -8.89 8.75
N GLY A 47 10.61 -9.11 8.84
CA GLY A 47 9.70 -8.79 7.75
C GLY A 47 9.51 -7.29 7.54
N TYR A 48 9.53 -6.49 8.61
CA TYR A 48 9.47 -5.04 8.49
C TYR A 48 10.71 -4.45 7.78
N LYS A 49 11.90 -5.02 8.01
CA LYS A 49 13.10 -4.67 7.22
C LYS A 49 12.93 -5.01 5.73
N LYS A 50 12.32 -6.16 5.40
CA LYS A 50 11.98 -6.51 4.01
C LYS A 50 10.99 -5.51 3.40
N ALA A 51 10.01 -5.03 4.17
CA ALA A 51 9.07 -4.00 3.76
C ALA A 51 9.78 -2.69 3.38
N ASN A 52 10.67 -2.21 4.27
CA ASN A 52 11.47 -1.01 4.03
C ASN A 52 12.34 -1.13 2.77
N TRP A 53 12.91 -2.32 2.54
CA TRP A 53 13.76 -2.59 1.39
C TRP A 53 13.00 -2.66 0.07
N ILE A 54 11.88 -3.39 0.00
CA ILE A 54 11.13 -3.55 -1.25
C ILE A 54 10.42 -2.24 -1.66
N LEU A 55 10.08 -1.40 -0.67
CA LEU A 55 9.50 -0.07 -0.88
C LEU A 55 10.56 1.05 -0.97
N ARG A 56 11.85 0.72 -1.01
CA ARG A 56 12.91 1.72 -1.10
C ARG A 56 12.82 2.56 -2.38
N ASP A 57 13.53 3.68 -2.36
CA ASP A 57 13.86 4.38 -3.58
C ASP A 57 14.92 3.58 -4.32
N TRP A 58 14.53 2.92 -5.41
CA TRP A 58 15.42 2.04 -6.15
C TRP A 58 16.45 2.80 -6.99
N GLN A 59 16.13 4.03 -7.42
CA GLN A 59 17.04 4.85 -8.23
C GLN A 59 18.23 5.33 -7.40
N ASP A 60 17.97 5.66 -6.13
CA ASP A 60 19.00 6.12 -5.20
C ASP A 60 19.48 5.00 -4.24
N ASN A 61 18.89 3.80 -4.34
CA ASN A 61 19.09 2.65 -3.46
C ASN A 61 19.03 2.99 -1.96
N GLN A 62 18.11 3.89 -1.59
CA GLN A 62 17.93 4.35 -0.21
C GLN A 62 16.56 3.95 0.30
N GLN A 63 16.52 3.36 1.49
CA GLN A 63 15.30 3.02 2.20
C GLN A 63 15.00 4.03 3.31
N THR A 64 13.79 3.95 3.86
CA THR A 64 13.38 4.68 5.06
C THR A 64 12.55 3.76 5.97
N VAL A 65 12.15 4.26 7.13
CA VAL A 65 11.15 3.62 7.97
C VAL A 65 9.77 3.85 7.34
N MET A 66 9.17 2.79 6.80
CA MET A 66 7.87 2.88 6.13
C MET A 66 6.73 2.93 7.16
N ASP A 67 5.73 3.76 6.92
CA ASP A 67 4.58 3.88 7.81
C ASP A 67 3.82 2.55 7.92
N ILE A 68 3.61 2.07 9.15
CA ILE A 68 2.86 0.83 9.39
C ILE A 68 1.42 0.91 8.88
N HIS A 69 0.83 2.10 8.86
CA HIS A 69 -0.51 2.30 8.32
C HIS A 69 -0.54 2.12 6.79
N LEU A 70 0.56 2.41 6.09
CA LEU A 70 0.69 2.15 4.66
C LEU A 70 0.75 0.64 4.42
N LEU A 71 1.53 -0.08 5.24
CA LEU A 71 1.61 -1.54 5.15
C LEU A 71 0.26 -2.21 5.47
N ASN A 72 -0.48 -1.70 6.45
CA ASN A 72 -1.86 -2.13 6.74
C ASN A 72 -2.78 -1.89 5.54
N THR A 73 -2.65 -0.75 4.87
CA THR A 73 -3.43 -0.42 3.67
C THR A 73 -3.15 -1.41 2.55
N LEU A 74 -1.87 -1.65 2.21
CA LEU A 74 -1.47 -2.62 1.19
C LEU A 74 -1.94 -4.05 1.55
N PHE A 75 -1.90 -4.41 2.84
CA PHE A 75 -2.37 -5.70 3.32
C PHE A 75 -3.88 -5.87 3.12
N LEU A 76 -4.67 -4.86 3.48
CA LEU A 76 -6.12 -4.87 3.24
C LEU A 76 -6.45 -4.96 1.76
N MET A 77 -5.72 -4.24 0.89
CA MET A 77 -5.86 -4.34 -0.57
C MET A 77 -5.59 -5.77 -1.05
N GLN A 78 -4.47 -6.36 -0.64
CA GLN A 78 -4.10 -7.72 -1.05
C GLN A 78 -5.12 -8.76 -0.59
N LYS A 79 -5.58 -8.67 0.67
CA LYS A 79 -6.61 -9.57 1.20
C LYS A 79 -7.94 -9.41 0.47
N TRP A 80 -8.36 -8.19 0.21
CA TRP A 80 -9.59 -7.94 -0.54
C TRP A 80 -9.52 -8.53 -1.95
N LEU A 81 -8.41 -8.34 -2.67
CA LEU A 81 -8.20 -8.95 -3.98
C LEU A 81 -8.33 -10.48 -3.94
N ILE A 82 -7.74 -11.12 -2.93
CA ILE A 82 -7.80 -12.58 -2.75
C ILE A 82 -9.24 -13.04 -2.46
N ILE A 83 -9.96 -12.34 -1.59
CA ILE A 83 -11.36 -12.63 -1.24
C ILE A 83 -12.26 -12.53 -2.48
N GLU A 84 -11.99 -11.57 -3.37
CA GLU A 84 -12.68 -11.39 -4.65
C GLU A 84 -12.23 -12.38 -5.75
N GLY A 85 -11.48 -13.43 -5.39
CA GLY A 85 -11.03 -14.48 -6.32
C GLY A 85 -9.93 -14.04 -7.28
N ARG A 86 -9.16 -13.01 -6.96
CA ARG A 86 -8.03 -12.52 -7.77
C ARG A 86 -6.69 -12.99 -7.20
N SER A 87 -5.61 -12.80 -7.95
CA SER A 87 -4.27 -13.27 -7.57
C SER A 87 -3.71 -12.66 -6.28
N GLY A 88 -4.23 -11.51 -5.84
CA GLY A 88 -3.64 -10.73 -4.74
C GLY A 88 -2.34 -10.00 -5.12
N GLU A 89 -1.93 -10.05 -6.38
CA GLU A 89 -0.68 -9.45 -6.85
C GLU A 89 -0.71 -7.92 -6.72
N ILE A 90 0.30 -7.37 -6.05
CA ILE A 90 0.55 -5.93 -5.99
C ILE A 90 1.96 -5.67 -6.51
N ARG A 91 2.06 -4.88 -7.57
CA ARG A 91 3.33 -4.37 -8.10
C ARG A 91 3.59 -2.98 -7.56
N ILE A 92 4.72 -2.79 -6.91
CA ILE A 92 5.19 -1.50 -6.43
C ILE A 92 5.90 -0.81 -7.59
N LEU A 93 5.41 0.34 -8.02
CA LEU A 93 6.09 1.21 -8.98
C LEU A 93 6.98 2.21 -8.25
N SER A 94 6.49 2.74 -7.12
CA SER A 94 7.21 3.70 -6.29
C SER A 94 6.81 3.54 -4.83
N GLY A 95 7.78 3.55 -3.91
CA GLY A 95 7.54 3.58 -2.47
C GLY A 95 8.12 4.86 -1.89
N TYR A 96 9.10 4.76 -1.01
CA TYR A 96 9.90 5.92 -0.61
C TYR A 96 10.58 6.58 -1.81
N ARG A 97 10.68 7.91 -1.75
CA ARG A 97 11.48 8.73 -2.67
C ARG A 97 12.44 9.58 -1.85
N THR A 98 13.70 9.59 -2.22
CA THR A 98 14.63 10.57 -1.65
C THR A 98 14.19 11.98 -2.05
N PRO A 99 14.57 13.03 -1.28
CA PRO A 99 14.34 14.41 -1.70
C PRO A 99 14.90 14.71 -3.10
N ARG A 100 16.07 14.16 -3.40
CA ARG A 100 16.76 14.33 -4.68
C ARG A 100 15.99 13.73 -5.85
N HIS A 101 15.54 12.49 -5.72
CA HIS A 101 14.73 11.84 -6.75
C HIS A 101 13.39 12.56 -6.91
N ASN A 102 12.69 12.87 -5.81
CA ASN A 102 11.41 13.57 -5.88
C ASN A 102 11.51 14.93 -6.59
N ALA A 103 12.61 15.68 -6.39
CA ALA A 103 12.83 16.97 -7.04
C ALA A 103 13.05 16.89 -8.57
N ARG A 104 13.42 15.71 -9.10
CA ARG A 104 13.61 15.46 -10.54
C ARG A 104 12.33 15.05 -11.26
N LEU A 105 11.28 14.71 -10.51
CA LEU A 105 10.02 14.25 -11.09
C LEU A 105 9.10 15.43 -11.40
N ASP A 106 8.73 15.57 -12.67
CA ASP A 106 7.80 16.61 -13.09
C ASP A 106 6.43 16.45 -12.40
N GLY A 107 5.97 17.54 -11.78
CA GLY A 107 4.69 17.60 -11.09
C GLY A 107 4.66 16.89 -9.72
N ALA A 108 5.80 16.43 -9.20
CA ALA A 108 5.86 15.90 -7.84
C ALA A 108 5.69 17.01 -6.79
N ALA A 109 4.91 16.74 -5.76
CA ALA A 109 4.70 17.69 -4.67
C ALA A 109 5.99 17.87 -3.85
N LYS A 110 6.31 19.12 -3.47
CA LYS A 110 7.47 19.45 -2.62
C LYS A 110 7.44 18.76 -1.25
N GLN A 111 6.25 18.51 -0.72
CA GLN A 111 6.03 17.78 0.54
C GLN A 111 5.32 16.44 0.32
N SER A 112 5.79 15.68 -0.68
CA SER A 112 5.23 14.39 -1.05
C SER A 112 5.23 13.39 0.11
N GLN A 113 4.15 12.62 0.25
CA GLN A 113 4.06 11.54 1.24
C GLN A 113 5.05 10.41 0.94
N HIS A 114 5.50 10.25 -0.31
CA HIS A 114 6.57 9.32 -0.66
C HIS A 114 7.85 9.63 0.09
N MET A 115 8.22 10.91 0.23
CA MET A 115 9.42 11.32 0.96
C MET A 115 9.33 11.08 2.47
N LYS A 116 8.12 10.84 2.99
CA LYS A 116 7.87 10.57 4.41
C LYS A 116 7.74 9.09 4.71
N GLY A 117 7.93 8.20 3.73
CA GLY A 117 7.66 6.77 3.87
C GLY A 117 6.16 6.44 4.03
N LYS A 118 5.30 7.37 3.61
CA LYS A 118 3.85 7.35 3.85
C LYS A 118 3.02 7.10 2.60
N ALA A 119 3.65 6.82 1.46
CA ALA A 119 2.94 6.54 0.21
C ALA A 119 3.60 5.45 -0.63
N ALA A 120 2.78 4.85 -1.49
CA ALA A 120 3.19 3.97 -2.55
C ALA A 120 2.37 4.22 -3.82
N ASP A 121 3.02 4.19 -4.97
CA ASP A 121 2.38 4.07 -6.27
C ASP A 121 2.42 2.59 -6.65
N ILE A 122 1.26 2.02 -6.92
CA ILE A 122 1.08 0.59 -7.16
C ILE A 122 0.32 0.32 -8.44
N TYR A 123 0.58 -0.85 -9.01
CA TYR A 123 -0.18 -1.42 -10.10
C TYR A 123 -0.69 -2.82 -9.71
N ILE A 124 -1.94 -3.10 -10.06
CA ILE A 124 -2.59 -4.38 -9.80
C ILE A 124 -3.04 -4.95 -11.15
N PRO A 125 -2.43 -6.07 -11.62
CA PRO A 125 -2.76 -6.67 -12.89
C PRO A 125 -4.23 -7.08 -13.00
N ALA A 126 -4.81 -6.92 -14.20
CA ALA A 126 -6.17 -7.35 -14.52
C ALA A 126 -7.28 -6.75 -13.61
N VAL A 127 -7.00 -5.60 -12.98
CA VAL A 127 -7.97 -4.86 -12.18
C VAL A 127 -8.21 -3.50 -12.83
N SER A 128 -9.46 -3.22 -13.19
CA SER A 128 -9.82 -1.94 -13.79
C SER A 128 -9.70 -0.81 -12.77
N THR A 129 -9.40 0.39 -13.26
CA THR A 129 -9.32 1.61 -12.44
C THR A 129 -10.62 1.92 -11.69
N ARG A 130 -11.77 1.51 -12.24
CA ARG A 130 -13.08 1.58 -11.56
C ARG A 130 -13.13 0.67 -10.34
N LEU A 131 -12.63 -0.56 -10.46
CA LEU A 131 -12.57 -1.49 -9.32
C LEU A 131 -11.55 -1.03 -8.29
N LEU A 132 -10.43 -0.46 -8.73
CA LEU A 132 -9.47 0.20 -7.84
C LEU A 132 -10.13 1.34 -7.07
N ALA A 133 -10.92 2.20 -7.73
CA ALA A 133 -11.66 3.27 -7.07
C ALA A 133 -12.62 2.75 -5.99
N ALA A 134 -13.34 1.68 -6.29
CA ALA A 134 -14.26 1.05 -5.35
C ALA A 134 -13.51 0.48 -4.14
N MET A 135 -12.41 -0.25 -4.38
CA MET A 135 -11.54 -0.78 -3.33
C MET A 135 -10.97 0.33 -2.45
N SER A 136 -10.50 1.44 -3.04
CA SER A 136 -9.98 2.60 -2.32
C SER A 136 -11.00 3.21 -1.36
N ARG A 137 -12.24 3.37 -1.81
CA ARG A 137 -13.35 3.84 -0.97
C ARG A 137 -13.70 2.85 0.14
N LEU A 138 -13.67 1.55 -0.17
CA LEU A 138 -13.97 0.49 0.79
C LEU A 138 -12.93 0.42 1.91
N ILE A 139 -11.65 0.60 1.57
CA ILE A 139 -10.55 0.58 2.53
C ILE A 139 -10.59 1.82 3.43
N GLY A 140 -10.99 2.98 2.88
CA GLY A 140 -11.40 4.15 3.67
C GLY A 140 -10.32 4.73 4.59
N VAL A 141 -9.05 4.42 4.34
CA VAL A 141 -7.90 4.96 5.08
C VAL A 141 -6.98 5.68 4.11
N GLY A 142 -6.52 6.87 4.51
CA GLY A 142 -5.51 7.58 3.76
C GLY A 142 -5.96 8.24 2.46
N GLY A 143 -5.01 8.78 1.71
CA GLY A 143 -5.26 9.34 0.38
C GLY A 143 -5.15 8.28 -0.71
N VAL A 144 -6.07 8.32 -1.68
CA VAL A 144 -5.99 7.49 -2.88
C VAL A 144 -6.13 8.31 -4.16
N GLY A 145 -5.08 8.28 -4.99
CA GLY A 145 -5.06 8.89 -6.31
C GLY A 145 -5.14 7.84 -7.40
N ILE A 146 -6.10 7.96 -8.31
CA ILE A 146 -6.29 7.01 -9.41
C ILE A 146 -5.78 7.66 -10.69
N TYR A 147 -4.90 6.97 -11.42
CA TYR A 147 -4.31 7.48 -12.67
C TYR A 147 -4.63 6.54 -13.84
N PRO A 148 -5.86 6.56 -14.40
CA PRO A 148 -6.27 5.58 -15.40
C PRO A 148 -5.42 5.59 -16.66
N LYS A 149 -5.05 6.78 -17.14
CA LYS A 149 -4.20 6.93 -18.33
C LYS A 149 -2.79 6.38 -18.14
N LYS A 150 -2.31 6.35 -16.89
CA LYS A 150 -0.97 5.87 -16.51
C LYS A 150 -1.01 4.47 -15.89
N ASN A 151 -2.19 3.87 -15.76
CA ASN A 151 -2.44 2.53 -15.23
C ASN A 151 -1.80 2.28 -13.85
N TYR A 152 -1.91 3.22 -12.92
CA TYR A 152 -1.48 3.02 -11.52
C TYR A 152 -2.39 3.72 -10.51
N VAL A 153 -2.23 3.35 -9.25
CA VAL A 153 -2.90 3.94 -8.10
C VAL A 153 -1.87 4.42 -7.09
N HIS A 154 -2.02 5.66 -6.67
CA HIS A 154 -1.32 6.23 -5.51
C HIS A 154 -2.11 5.91 -4.25
N VAL A 155 -1.44 5.41 -3.22
CA VAL A 155 -1.99 5.25 -1.87
C VAL A 155 -1.06 5.93 -0.86
N ASP A 156 -1.62 6.67 0.08
CA ASP A 156 -0.87 7.33 1.15
C ASP A 156 -1.61 7.32 2.49
N THR A 157 -0.92 7.60 3.59
CA THR A 157 -1.48 7.62 4.95
C THR A 157 -1.79 9.02 5.49
N ALA A 158 -1.90 10.03 4.63
CA ALA A 158 -2.35 11.36 5.05
C ALA A 158 -3.89 11.40 5.23
N GLY A 159 -4.50 12.59 5.18
CA GLY A 159 -5.95 12.72 5.34
C GLY A 159 -6.74 11.94 4.28
N VAL A 160 -7.90 11.39 4.69
CA VAL A 160 -8.79 10.63 3.81
C VAL A 160 -9.25 11.49 2.65
N ARG A 161 -8.91 11.06 1.44
CA ARG A 161 -9.28 11.76 0.20
C ARG A 161 -9.19 10.82 -1.00
N THR A 162 -9.96 11.09 -2.04
CA THR A 162 -9.86 10.36 -3.31
C THR A 162 -9.86 11.34 -4.46
N TRP A 163 -8.96 11.15 -5.42
CA TRP A 163 -8.90 11.97 -6.62
C TRP A 163 -8.61 11.11 -7.86
N VAL A 164 -9.03 11.58 -9.02
CA VAL A 164 -8.77 10.94 -10.33
C VAL A 164 -8.00 11.92 -11.19
N LYS A 165 -6.93 11.46 -11.85
CA LYS A 165 -6.08 12.24 -12.75
C LYS A 165 -5.86 11.54 -14.09
#